data_AF-A0A942KK08-F1
#
_entry.id   AF-A0A942KK08-F1
#
_cell.length_a   1.000
_cell.length_b   1.000
_cell.length_c   1.000
_cell.angle_alpha   90.00
_cell.angle_beta   90.00
_cell.angle_gamma   90.00
#
_symmetry.space_group_name_H-M   'P 1'
#
loop_
_entity.id
_entity.type
_entity.pdbx_description
1 polymer ?
#
loop_
_entity_poly.entity_id
_entity_poly.type
_entity_poly.pdbx_seq_one_letter_code
_entity_poly.pdbx_strand_id
1 'polypeptide(L)'
;MTHKETLLRRIAISRGNLLLMTILTIVNIASYWFELNFMLPFSAFLPFTIFDFGYFFSIELGDPSLFIAGIALSALVLLLYFLGYFLSKNKPGWLTAMLALYIFDTIVMVFLYTSVFIFDGSMILDILFHAWVLYYLINGVLAVNKLKKLPEEVEEALTV
;
A
#
# COMPACT_ATOMS: atom_id res chain seq x y z
N MET A 1 23.38 -8.58 -16.12
CA MET A 1 22.05 -8.91 -15.57
C MET A 1 21.15 -9.29 -16.72
N THR A 2 20.57 -10.48 -16.71
CA THR A 2 19.69 -10.96 -17.78
C THR A 2 18.36 -10.19 -17.81
N HIS A 3 17.62 -10.27 -18.92
CA HIS A 3 16.30 -9.64 -19.02
C HIS A 3 15.33 -10.19 -17.95
N LYS A 4 15.35 -11.51 -17.73
CA LYS A 4 14.57 -12.19 -16.69
C LYS A 4 14.92 -11.69 -15.27
N GLU A 5 16.20 -11.58 -14.94
CA GLU A 5 16.66 -11.02 -13.65
C GLU A 5 16.18 -9.59 -13.43
N THR A 6 16.18 -8.76 -14.48
CA THR A 6 15.71 -7.37 -14.39
C THR A 6 14.21 -7.31 -14.06
N LEU A 7 13.39 -8.19 -14.66
CA LEU A 7 11.96 -8.27 -14.34
C LEU A 7 11.71 -8.76 -12.92
N LEU A 8 12.43 -9.79 -12.48
CA LEU A 8 12.33 -10.31 -11.11
C LEU A 8 12.75 -9.25 -10.08
N ARG A 9 13.79 -8.47 -10.36
CA ARG A 9 14.21 -7.35 -9.51
C ARG A 9 13.11 -6.28 -9.39
N ARG A 10 12.44 -5.92 -10.48
CA ARG A 10 11.31 -4.95 -10.45
C ARG A 10 10.15 -5.47 -9.60
N ILE A 11 9.83 -6.76 -9.71
CA ILE A 11 8.81 -7.41 -8.86
C ILE A 11 9.24 -7.36 -7.38
N ALA A 12 10.49 -7.68 -7.08
CA ALA A 12 11.01 -7.64 -5.71
C ALA A 12 10.97 -6.22 -5.11
N ILE A 13 11.38 -5.20 -5.86
CA ILE A 13 11.32 -3.79 -5.41
C ILE A 13 9.88 -3.36 -5.17
N SER A 14 8.96 -3.73 -6.07
CA SER A 14 7.52 -3.45 -5.92
C SER A 14 6.96 -4.04 -4.62
N ARG A 15 7.25 -5.32 -4.34
CA ARG A 15 6.86 -6.00 -3.10
C ARG A 15 7.51 -5.38 -1.87
N GLY A 16 8.76 -4.94 -1.98
CA GLY A 16 9.47 -4.24 -0.91
C GLY A 16 8.80 -2.92 -0.55
N ASN A 17 8.41 -2.12 -1.56
CA ASN A 17 7.67 -0.87 -1.34
C ASN A 17 6.30 -1.13 -0.71
N LEU A 18 5.56 -2.14 -1.19
CA LEU A 18 4.29 -2.57 -0.59
C LEU A 18 4.44 -2.94 0.89
N LEU A 19 5.45 -3.74 1.25
CA LEU A 19 5.66 -4.12 2.65
C LEU A 19 6.06 -2.91 3.49
N LEU A 20 6.99 -2.09 2.98
CA LEU A 20 7.48 -0.92 3.69
C LEU A 20 6.33 0.03 4.03
N MET A 21 5.50 0.39 3.04
CA MET A 21 4.37 1.28 3.28
C MET A 21 3.39 0.71 4.32
N THR A 22 3.13 -0.60 4.31
CA THR A 22 2.20 -1.24 5.25
C THR A 22 2.75 -1.19 6.67
N ILE A 23 4.06 -1.45 6.84
CA ILE A 23 4.72 -1.36 8.15
C ILE A 23 4.69 0.09 8.66
N LEU A 24 5.01 1.07 7.81
CA LEU A 24 5.02 2.46 8.24
C LEU A 24 3.61 2.98 8.56
N THR A 25 2.55 2.48 7.91
CA THR A 25 1.16 2.76 8.32
C THR A 25 0.88 2.29 9.74
N ILE A 26 1.34 1.09 10.11
CA ILE A 26 1.16 0.57 11.47
C ILE A 26 1.92 1.43 12.47
N VAL A 27 3.16 1.82 12.12
CA VAL A 27 3.95 2.73 12.95
C VAL A 27 3.26 4.08 13.11
N ASN A 28 2.63 4.62 12.07
CA ASN A 28 1.87 5.87 12.16
C ASN A 28 0.64 5.76 13.05
N ILE A 29 -0.15 4.68 12.92
CA ILE A 29 -1.30 4.44 13.79
C ILE A 29 -0.84 4.32 15.25
N ALA A 30 0.24 3.59 15.50
CA ALA A 30 0.82 3.48 16.85
C ALA A 30 1.35 4.83 17.35
N SER A 31 2.08 5.56 16.50
CA SER A 31 2.60 6.90 16.80
C SER A 31 1.47 7.84 17.22
N TYR A 32 0.40 7.87 16.45
CA TYR A 32 -0.80 8.65 16.74
C TYR A 32 -1.46 8.23 18.06
N TRP A 33 -1.67 6.92 18.26
CA TRP A 33 -2.32 6.40 19.47
C TRP A 33 -1.53 6.64 20.76
N PHE A 34 -0.20 6.56 20.68
CA PHE A 34 0.69 6.79 21.82
C PHE A 34 1.16 8.25 21.92
N GLU A 35 0.56 9.16 21.14
CA GLU A 35 0.89 10.59 21.13
C GLU A 35 2.40 10.85 20.90
N LEU A 36 3.03 10.01 20.08
CA LEU A 36 4.40 10.23 19.65
C LEU A 36 4.36 11.34 18.58
N ASN A 37 5.06 12.44 18.84
CA ASN A 37 5.00 13.70 18.06
C ASN A 37 5.64 13.60 16.66
N PHE A 38 5.35 12.56 15.89
CA PHE A 38 5.81 12.38 14.51
C PHE A 38 4.82 11.57 13.66
N MET A 39 4.86 11.79 12.35
CA MET A 39 4.24 10.93 11.34
C MET A 39 5.18 10.70 10.17
N LEU A 40 5.09 9.51 9.60
CA LEU A 40 5.91 9.04 8.49
C LEU A 40 5.11 9.14 7.19
N PRO A 41 5.58 9.89 6.17
CA PRO A 41 4.76 10.18 4.99
C PRO A 41 4.66 9.02 3.98
N PHE A 42 5.48 7.96 4.14
CA PHE A 42 5.45 6.75 3.30
C PHE A 42 4.50 5.69 3.86
N SER A 43 3.20 5.99 3.96
CA SER A 43 2.19 5.07 4.50
C SER A 43 0.92 5.03 3.64
N ALA A 44 0.17 3.93 3.72
CA ALA A 44 -1.23 3.90 3.26
C ALA A 44 -2.08 4.89 4.06
N PHE A 45 -2.90 5.66 3.36
CA PHE A 45 -3.75 6.69 3.92
C PHE A 45 -5.02 6.10 4.54
N LEU A 46 -5.70 5.21 3.81
CA LEU A 46 -7.03 4.72 4.17
C LEU A 46 -7.08 4.03 5.55
N PRO A 47 -6.14 3.13 5.92
CA PRO A 47 -6.19 2.49 7.24
C PRO A 47 -6.01 3.48 8.39
N PHE A 48 -5.16 4.49 8.20
CA PHE A 48 -4.94 5.53 9.19
C PHE A 48 -6.21 6.38 9.38
N THR A 49 -6.81 6.85 8.28
CA THR A 49 -8.02 7.67 8.34
C THR A 49 -9.22 6.91 8.90
N ILE A 50 -9.39 5.62 8.58
CA ILE A 50 -10.46 4.80 9.16
C ILE A 50 -10.31 4.69 10.68
N PHE A 51 -9.08 4.50 11.16
CA PHE A 51 -8.81 4.44 12.60
C PHE A 51 -9.13 5.78 13.27
N ASP A 52 -8.62 6.87 12.70
CA ASP A 52 -8.80 8.22 13.23
C ASP A 52 -10.28 8.64 13.25
N PHE A 53 -11.01 8.42 12.16
CA PHE A 53 -12.44 8.72 12.10
C PHE A 53 -13.25 7.86 13.06
N GLY A 54 -12.92 6.58 13.21
CA GLY A 54 -13.57 5.71 14.20
C GLY A 54 -13.43 6.27 15.62
N TYR A 55 -12.24 6.76 15.98
CA TYR A 55 -12.00 7.41 17.27
C TYR A 55 -12.78 8.72 17.38
N PHE A 56 -12.65 9.61 16.40
CA PHE A 56 -13.33 10.90 16.35
C PHE A 56 -14.86 10.76 16.53
N PHE A 57 -15.50 9.91 15.72
CA PHE A 57 -16.95 9.73 15.78
C PHE A 57 -17.41 9.01 17.04
N SER A 58 -16.57 8.17 17.66
CA SER A 58 -16.92 7.55 18.94
C SER A 58 -17.09 8.58 20.06
N ILE A 59 -16.30 9.65 20.03
CA ILE A 59 -16.38 10.77 20.97
C ILE A 59 -17.56 11.68 20.59
N GLU A 60 -17.62 12.11 19.33
CA GLU A 60 -18.63 13.06 18.85
C GLU A 60 -20.06 12.54 19.04
N LEU A 61 -20.27 11.24 18.81
CA LEU A 61 -21.59 10.60 18.92
C LEU A 61 -21.81 9.91 20.28
N GLY A 62 -20.79 9.87 21.14
CA GLY A 62 -20.85 9.17 22.42
C GLY A 62 -21.08 7.65 22.31
N ASP A 63 -20.67 7.05 21.19
CA ASP A 63 -20.83 5.61 20.91
C ASP A 63 -19.45 4.93 20.77
N PRO A 64 -18.98 4.23 21.81
CA PRO A 64 -17.70 3.51 21.80
C PRO A 64 -17.61 2.41 20.73
N SER A 65 -18.74 1.89 20.22
CA SER A 65 -18.75 0.84 19.21
C SER A 65 -18.16 1.31 17.88
N LEU A 66 -18.21 2.62 17.60
CA LEU A 66 -17.63 3.22 16.39
C LEU A 66 -16.10 3.14 16.39
N PHE A 67 -15.47 3.28 17.56
CA PHE A 67 -14.02 3.13 17.64
C PHE A 67 -13.61 1.67 17.41
N ILE A 68 -14.36 0.72 17.98
CA ILE A 68 -14.14 -0.72 17.74
C ILE A 68 -14.29 -1.03 16.24
N ALA A 69 -15.30 -0.47 15.58
CA ALA A 69 -15.50 -0.62 14.14
C ALA A 69 -14.34 -0.01 13.33
N GLY A 70 -13.87 1.18 13.72
CA GLY A 70 -12.69 1.82 13.11
C GLY A 70 -11.43 0.98 13.22
N ILE A 71 -11.15 0.43 14.41
CA ILE A 71 -10.02 -0.50 14.62
C ILE A 71 -10.17 -1.73 13.72
N ALA A 72 -11.35 -2.37 13.72
CA ALA A 72 -11.58 -3.59 12.96
C ALA A 72 -11.43 -3.37 11.45
N LEU A 73 -11.99 -2.28 10.92
CA LEU A 73 -11.89 -1.94 9.49
C LEU A 73 -10.47 -1.53 9.10
N SER A 74 -9.78 -0.74 9.93
CA SER A 74 -8.37 -0.38 9.69
C SER A 74 -7.48 -1.63 9.64
N ALA A 75 -7.64 -2.53 10.63
CA ALA A 75 -6.92 -3.80 10.69
C ALA A 75 -7.24 -4.70 9.49
N LEU A 76 -8.49 -4.71 9.02
CA LEU A 76 -8.90 -5.46 7.82
C LEU A 76 -8.15 -4.96 6.57
N VAL A 77 -8.09 -3.64 6.35
CA VAL A 77 -7.37 -3.09 5.19
C VAL A 77 -5.87 -3.39 5.26
N LEU A 78 -5.25 -3.25 6.44
CA LEU A 78 -3.85 -3.64 6.66
C LEU A 78 -3.61 -5.12 6.39
N LEU A 79 -4.54 -5.99 6.82
CA LEU A 79 -4.48 -7.41 6.56
C LEU A 79 -4.54 -7.71 5.06
N LEU A 80 -5.38 -6.99 4.29
CA LEU A 80 -5.42 -7.13 2.82
C LEU A 80 -4.07 -6.78 2.17
N TYR A 81 -3.41 -5.71 2.63
CA TYR A 81 -2.06 -5.36 2.15
C TYR A 81 -1.03 -6.45 2.49
N PHE A 82 -1.03 -6.95 3.72
CA PHE A 82 -0.15 -8.07 4.12
C PHE A 82 -0.42 -9.33 3.31
N LEU A 83 -1.69 -9.72 3.16
CA LEU A 83 -2.08 -10.87 2.35
C LEU A 83 -1.59 -10.70 0.91
N GLY A 84 -1.76 -9.53 0.30
CA GLY A 84 -1.22 -9.25 -1.03
C GLY A 84 0.31 -9.35 -1.10
N TYR A 85 1.03 -8.89 -0.08
CA TYR A 85 2.48 -9.05 0.01
C TYR A 85 2.93 -10.53 0.08
N PHE A 86 2.28 -11.33 0.93
CA PHE A 86 2.62 -12.75 1.10
C PHE A 86 2.23 -13.57 -0.13
N LEU A 87 1.02 -13.37 -0.65
CA LEU A 87 0.51 -14.10 -1.81
C LEU A 87 1.25 -13.74 -3.10
N SER A 88 1.73 -12.49 -3.23
CA SER A 88 2.54 -12.07 -4.38
C SER A 88 3.92 -12.73 -4.45
N LYS A 89 4.39 -13.39 -3.37
CA LYS A 89 5.63 -14.20 -3.39
C LYS A 89 5.53 -15.36 -4.38
N ASN A 90 4.45 -16.13 -4.29
CA ASN A 90 4.25 -17.36 -5.06
C ASN A 90 3.42 -17.10 -6.32
N LYS A 91 2.52 -16.10 -6.26
CA LYS A 91 1.63 -15.73 -7.36
C LYS A 91 1.75 -14.22 -7.60
N PRO A 92 2.77 -13.75 -8.36
CA PRO A 92 3.02 -12.32 -8.55
C PRO A 92 1.85 -11.51 -9.12
N GLY A 93 0.85 -12.18 -9.73
CA GLY A 93 -0.40 -11.54 -10.16
C GLY A 93 -1.18 -10.83 -9.05
N TRP A 94 -0.98 -11.16 -7.78
CA TRP A 94 -1.55 -10.43 -6.65
C TRP A 94 -1.12 -8.96 -6.58
N LEU A 95 0.02 -8.60 -7.20
CA LEU A 95 0.43 -7.20 -7.32
C LEU A 95 -0.59 -6.34 -8.08
N THR A 96 -1.36 -6.93 -9.01
CA THR A 96 -2.43 -6.20 -9.71
C THR A 96 -3.57 -5.83 -8.76
N ALA A 97 -3.94 -6.75 -7.87
CA ALA A 97 -4.96 -6.48 -6.85
C ALA A 97 -4.48 -5.41 -5.85
N MET A 98 -3.21 -5.46 -5.46
CA MET A 98 -2.60 -4.45 -4.57
C MET A 98 -2.50 -3.08 -5.23
N LEU A 99 -2.18 -3.03 -6.53
CA LEU A 99 -2.24 -1.79 -7.29
C LEU A 99 -3.66 -1.20 -7.29
N ALA A 100 -4.69 -2.02 -7.52
CA ALA A 100 -6.08 -1.55 -7.50
C ALA A 100 -6.50 -1.00 -6.13
N LEU A 101 -6.17 -1.73 -5.06
CA LEU A 101 -6.43 -1.28 -3.68
C LEU A 101 -5.71 0.04 -3.38
N TYR A 102 -4.44 0.16 -3.80
CA TYR A 102 -3.66 1.37 -3.52
C TYR A 102 -4.06 2.58 -4.38
N ILE A 103 -4.56 2.35 -5.60
CA ILE A 103 -5.20 3.40 -6.40
C ILE A 103 -6.43 3.92 -5.67
N PHE A 104 -7.27 3.03 -5.12
CA PHE A 104 -8.43 3.43 -4.34
C PHE A 104 -8.02 4.23 -3.08
N ASP A 105 -7.03 3.76 -2.34
CA ASP A 105 -6.42 4.46 -1.20
C ASP A 105 -5.98 5.89 -1.57
N THR A 106 -5.27 6.02 -2.68
CA THR A 106 -4.80 7.32 -3.20
C THR A 106 -5.96 8.23 -3.62
N ILE A 107 -7.01 7.69 -4.26
CA ILE A 107 -8.20 8.47 -4.65
C ILE A 107 -8.90 9.01 -3.41
N VAL A 108 -9.06 8.19 -2.37
CA VAL A 108 -9.67 8.63 -1.10
C VAL A 108 -8.84 9.73 -0.45
N MET A 109 -7.52 9.59 -0.41
CA MET A 109 -6.62 10.64 0.08
C MET A 109 -6.82 11.96 -0.67
N VAL A 110 -6.75 11.94 -2.00
CA VAL A 110 -6.91 13.15 -2.81
C VAL A 110 -8.30 13.77 -2.60
N PHE A 111 -9.35 12.95 -2.50
CA PHE A 111 -10.70 13.43 -2.24
C PHE A 111 -10.80 14.14 -0.88
N LEU A 112 -10.31 13.52 0.20
CA LEU A 112 -10.38 14.13 1.53
C LEU A 112 -9.53 15.40 1.63
N TYR A 113 -8.33 15.41 1.03
CA TYR A 113 -7.44 16.57 1.02
C TYR A 113 -8.00 17.77 0.26
N THR A 114 -8.87 17.54 -0.71
CA THR A 114 -9.45 18.59 -1.55
C THR A 114 -10.86 18.99 -1.16
N SER A 115 -11.59 18.12 -0.45
CA SER A 115 -13.03 18.29 -0.20
C SER A 115 -13.42 18.36 1.28
N VAL A 116 -12.59 17.84 2.19
CA VAL A 116 -12.93 17.75 3.63
C VAL A 116 -11.92 18.49 4.49
N PHE A 117 -10.63 18.30 4.23
CA PHE A 117 -9.56 18.94 5.01
C PHE A 117 -9.10 20.26 4.40
N ILE A 118 -8.53 21.11 5.24
CA ILE A 118 -7.85 22.32 4.78
C ILE A 118 -6.49 21.89 4.23
N PHE A 119 -6.29 22.09 2.93
CA PHE A 119 -5.04 21.74 2.28
C PHE A 119 -3.86 22.52 2.88
N ASP A 120 -2.83 21.82 3.31
CA ASP A 120 -1.59 22.41 3.81
C ASP A 120 -0.34 21.76 3.19
N GLY A 121 0.83 22.36 3.44
CA GLY A 121 2.09 21.96 2.82
C GLY A 121 2.54 20.53 3.15
N SER A 122 2.16 19.96 4.29
CA SER A 122 2.52 18.57 4.65
C SER A 122 1.86 17.55 3.72
N MET A 123 0.66 17.87 3.21
CA MET A 123 -0.09 17.01 2.29
C MET A 123 0.63 16.78 0.96
N ILE A 124 1.49 17.71 0.54
CA ILE A 124 2.31 17.57 -0.67
C ILE A 124 3.25 16.38 -0.54
N LEU A 125 3.88 16.20 0.63
CA LEU A 125 4.77 15.07 0.85
C LEU A 125 4.02 13.74 0.76
N ASP A 126 2.85 13.64 1.38
CA ASP A 126 2.03 12.43 1.32
C ASP A 126 1.65 12.07 -0.12
N ILE A 127 1.25 13.06 -0.92
CA ILE A 127 0.93 12.88 -2.34
C ILE A 127 2.15 12.38 -3.12
N LEU A 128 3.34 12.95 -2.89
CA LEU A 128 4.56 12.53 -3.55
C LEU A 128 4.94 11.08 -3.21
N PHE A 129 4.77 10.67 -1.95
CA PHE A 129 5.05 9.29 -1.56
C PHE A 129 3.99 8.30 -2.07
N HIS A 130 2.73 8.70 -2.18
CA HIS A 130 1.71 7.89 -2.85
C HIS A 130 2.04 7.70 -4.33
N ALA A 131 2.43 8.78 -5.03
CA ALA A 131 2.89 8.70 -6.42
C ALA A 131 4.10 7.76 -6.57
N TRP A 132 5.05 7.82 -5.63
CA TRP A 132 6.21 6.93 -5.58
C TRP A 132 5.81 5.46 -5.43
N VAL A 133 4.95 5.13 -4.48
CA VAL A 133 4.48 3.74 -4.28
C VAL A 133 3.72 3.25 -5.49
N LEU A 134 2.83 4.08 -6.06
CA LEU A 134 2.11 3.78 -7.30
C LEU A 134 3.08 3.47 -8.44
N TYR A 135 4.13 4.29 -8.61
CA TYR A 135 5.15 4.05 -9.62
C TYR A 135 5.78 2.65 -9.47
N TYR A 136 6.15 2.23 -8.27
CA TYR A 136 6.74 0.90 -8.06
C TYR A 136 5.72 -0.24 -8.18
N LEU A 137 4.46 -0.06 -7.76
CA LEU A 137 3.40 -1.04 -7.97
C LEU A 137 3.09 -1.24 -9.46
N ILE A 138 2.95 -0.15 -10.23
CA ILE A 138 2.77 -0.18 -11.68
C ILE A 138 3.95 -0.92 -12.33
N ASN A 139 5.18 -0.57 -11.98
CA ASN A 139 6.36 -1.23 -12.52
C ASN A 139 6.42 -2.73 -12.18
N GLY A 140 6.00 -3.12 -10.97
CA GLY A 140 5.86 -4.51 -10.56
C GLY A 140 4.85 -5.27 -11.42
N VAL A 141 3.64 -4.73 -11.58
CA VAL A 141 2.58 -5.32 -12.41
C VAL A 141 3.02 -5.47 -13.87
N LEU A 142 3.63 -4.44 -14.45
CA LEU A 142 4.17 -4.50 -15.81
C LEU A 142 5.27 -5.56 -15.92
N ALA A 143 6.13 -5.71 -14.91
CA ALA A 143 7.17 -6.74 -14.90
C ALA A 143 6.58 -8.15 -14.82
N VAL A 144 5.55 -8.37 -13.99
CA VAL A 144 4.81 -9.65 -13.95
C VAL A 144 4.21 -9.99 -15.31
N ASN A 145 3.56 -9.01 -15.95
CA ASN A 145 2.93 -9.23 -17.26
C ASN A 145 3.95 -9.52 -18.37
N LYS A 146 5.14 -8.90 -18.31
CA LYS A 146 6.24 -9.22 -19.23
C LYS A 146 6.85 -10.59 -18.96
N LEU A 147 7.05 -10.95 -17.69
CA LEU A 147 7.64 -12.23 -17.29
C LEU A 147 6.78 -13.42 -17.76
N LYS A 148 5.45 -13.30 -17.68
CA LYS A 148 4.49 -14.30 -18.20
C LYS A 148 4.55 -14.52 -19.71
N LYS A 149 5.11 -13.57 -20.47
CA LYS A 149 5.16 -13.59 -21.93
C LYS A 149 6.54 -13.97 -22.46
N LEU A 150 7.53 -14.20 -21.59
CA LEU A 150 8.81 -14.68 -22.06
C LEU A 150 8.63 -16.12 -22.58
N PRO A 151 9.12 -16.44 -23.79
CA PRO A 151 9.13 -17.81 -24.26
C PRO A 151 9.89 -18.68 -23.25
N GLU A 152 9.43 -19.92 -23.03
CA GLU A 152 10.09 -20.89 -22.13
C GLU A 152 11.48 -21.33 -22.65
N GLU A 153 11.86 -20.93 -23.86
CA GLU A 153 13.08 -21.35 -24.56
C GLU A 153 14.34 -20.59 -24.10
N VAL A 154 15.06 -21.10 -23.09
CA VAL A 154 16.51 -21.42 -23.12
C VAL A 154 16.84 -22.39 -21.96
N GLU A 155 16.14 -23.53 -21.86
CA GLU A 155 16.56 -24.61 -20.93
C GLU A 155 16.75 -25.96 -21.67
N GLU A 156 16.07 -26.17 -22.81
CA GLU A 156 16.29 -27.34 -23.69
C GLU A 156 17.48 -27.21 -24.66
N ALA A 157 18.00 -26.00 -24.93
CA ALA A 157 19.13 -25.81 -25.86
C ALA A 157 20.52 -26.06 -25.24
N LEU A 158 20.60 -26.51 -23.99
CA LEU A 158 21.84 -26.82 -23.27
C LEU A 158 21.89 -28.28 -22.76
N THR A 159 20.92 -29.11 -23.16
CA THR A 159 20.85 -30.55 -22.79
C THR A 159 21.02 -31.52 -23.98
N VAL A 160 21.50 -31.01 -25.14
CA VAL A 160 21.92 -31.84 -26.29
C VAL A 160 23.41 -31.72 -26.52
#